data_AF-A0A1M3IFN1-F1
#
_entry.id   AF-A0A1M3IFN1-F1
#
_cell.length_a   1.000
_cell.length_b   1.000
_cell.length_c   1.000
_cell.angle_alpha   90.00
_cell.angle_beta   90.00
_cell.angle_gamma   90.00
#
_symmetry.space_group_name_H-M   'P 1'
#
loop_
_entity.id
_entity.type
_entity.pdbx_description
1 polymer ?
#
loop_
_entity_poly.entity_id
_entity_poly.type
_entity_poly.pdbx_seq_one_letter_code
_entity_poly.pdbx_strand_id
1 'polypeptide(L)'
;MSTLDRYFRYPVLWDYVFASIASAISYYLVLKHMLTLPTAERIYSTVSDLANTSLTLAGFVLTLLTVLISFKSSSKMINEDIKSTDTLFDVFFSSALYFRTVFHLKNAIKSLTLISLVGYILKLLMTDSLRQYLFFFSFFAVTIILFTLWRCIVILNQIVKLQQNNRHTDS
;
A
#
# COMPACT_ATOMS: atom_id res chain seq x y z
N MET A 1 2.85 -16.84 19.71
CA MET A 1 2.77 -16.47 18.28
C MET A 1 2.35 -15.01 18.21
N SER A 2 3.27 -14.11 17.88
CA SER A 2 3.04 -12.66 18.00
C SER A 2 1.97 -12.19 17.01
N THR A 3 1.08 -11.30 17.42
CA THR A 3 -0.01 -10.72 16.60
C THR A 3 0.50 -10.10 15.28
N LEU A 4 1.77 -9.71 15.24
CA LEU A 4 2.46 -9.22 14.05
C LEU A 4 2.60 -10.28 12.94
N ASP A 5 2.90 -11.53 13.29
CA ASP A 5 3.15 -12.60 12.31
C ASP A 5 1.87 -13.01 11.57
N ARG A 6 0.72 -12.90 12.23
CA ARG A 6 -0.59 -13.18 11.61
C ARG A 6 -1.02 -12.08 10.64
N TYR A 7 -0.68 -10.81 10.94
CA TYR A 7 -0.91 -9.68 10.05
C TYR A 7 -0.07 -9.83 8.76
N PHE A 8 1.21 -10.16 8.90
CA PHE A 8 2.10 -10.30 7.74
C PHE A 8 1.78 -11.50 6.84
N ARG A 9 1.03 -12.50 7.32
CA ARG A 9 0.66 -13.68 6.53
C ARG A 9 -0.38 -13.37 5.45
N TYR A 10 -1.32 -12.47 5.72
CA TYR A 10 -2.33 -12.00 4.75
C TYR A 10 -2.62 -10.50 4.91
N PRO A 11 -1.65 -9.65 4.59
CA PRO A 11 -1.69 -8.26 5.02
C PRO A 11 -2.78 -7.47 4.28
N VAL A 12 -3.09 -7.83 3.02
CA VAL A 12 -4.21 -7.25 2.27
C VAL A 12 -5.56 -7.61 2.91
N LEU A 13 -5.77 -8.86 3.33
CA LEU A 13 -7.05 -9.25 3.95
C LEU A 13 -7.33 -8.46 5.23
N TRP A 14 -6.31 -8.22 6.04
CA TRP A 14 -6.44 -7.40 7.24
C TRP A 14 -6.80 -5.95 6.92
N ASP A 15 -6.20 -5.34 5.89
CA ASP A 15 -6.55 -3.97 5.49
C ASP A 15 -8.03 -3.85 5.14
N TYR A 16 -8.57 -4.82 4.40
CA TYR A 16 -9.98 -4.85 4.03
C TYR A 16 -10.89 -5.06 5.24
N VAL A 17 -10.50 -5.93 6.19
CA VAL A 17 -11.24 -6.08 7.46
C VAL A 17 -11.27 -4.77 8.24
N PHE A 18 -10.12 -4.10 8.40
CA PHE A 18 -10.06 -2.82 9.11
C PHE A 18 -10.82 -1.72 8.39
N ALA A 19 -10.77 -1.68 7.06
CA ALA A 19 -11.54 -0.72 6.28
C ALA A 19 -13.05 -0.98 6.38
N SER A 20 -13.49 -2.24 6.39
CA SER A 20 -14.89 -2.59 6.65
C SER A 20 -15.34 -2.17 8.05
N ILE A 21 -14.49 -2.35 9.07
CA ILE A 21 -14.77 -1.88 10.44
C ILE A 21 -14.87 -0.35 10.48
N ALA A 22 -13.94 0.36 9.84
CA ALA A 22 -13.97 1.82 9.75
C ALA A 22 -15.24 2.34 9.06
N SER A 23 -15.65 1.70 7.97
CA SER A 23 -16.93 1.99 7.30
C SER A 23 -18.14 1.67 8.19
N ALA A 24 -18.13 0.59 8.95
CA ALA A 24 -19.22 0.27 9.89
C ALA A 24 -19.29 1.29 11.05
N ILE A 25 -18.15 1.73 11.57
CA ILE A 25 -18.09 2.77 12.62
C ILE A 25 -18.62 4.10 12.09
N SER A 26 -18.20 4.52 10.90
CA SER A 26 -18.72 5.75 10.28
C SER A 26 -20.24 5.67 10.04
N TYR A 27 -20.76 4.51 9.61
CA TYR A 27 -22.21 4.28 9.51
C TYR A 27 -22.92 4.46 10.86
N TYR A 28 -22.39 3.86 11.93
CA TYR A 28 -22.96 4.00 13.27
C TYR A 28 -22.92 5.45 13.79
N LEU A 29 -21.84 6.19 13.50
CA LEU A 29 -21.72 7.61 13.90
C LEU A 29 -22.70 8.53 13.15
N VAL A 30 -22.99 8.22 11.89
CA VAL A 30 -24.04 8.92 11.11
C VAL A 30 -25.41 8.65 11.72
N LEU A 31 -25.71 7.40 12.11
CA LEU A 31 -26.97 7.06 12.79
C LEU A 31 -27.13 7.78 14.15
N LYS A 32 -26.02 8.00 14.86
CA LYS A 32 -25.99 8.76 16.12
C LYS A 32 -26.08 10.28 15.93
N HIS A 33 -26.23 10.78 14.70
CA HIS A 33 -26.18 12.19 14.34
C HIS A 33 -24.89 12.94 14.75
N MET A 34 -23.82 12.21 15.09
CA MET A 34 -22.52 12.82 15.40
C MET A 34 -21.78 13.28 14.13
N LEU A 35 -22.12 12.68 12.98
CA LEU A 35 -21.58 13.01 11.67
C LEU A 35 -22.72 13.42 10.75
N THR A 36 -22.70 14.68 10.29
CA THR A 36 -23.62 15.17 9.27
C THR A 36 -23.15 14.77 7.88
N LEU A 37 -24.05 14.27 7.04
CA LEU A 37 -23.72 13.91 5.67
C LEU A 37 -23.36 15.18 4.87
N PRO A 38 -22.17 15.27 4.27
CA PRO A 38 -21.76 16.44 3.50
C PRO A 38 -22.54 16.56 2.17
N THR A 39 -22.37 17.70 1.50
CA THR A 39 -23.00 17.98 0.19
C THR A 39 -22.57 16.97 -0.87
N ALA A 40 -23.42 16.73 -1.86
CA ALA A 40 -23.16 15.79 -2.95
C ALA A 40 -21.84 16.11 -3.67
N GLU A 41 -21.67 17.38 -4.04
CA GLU A 41 -20.46 17.89 -4.69
C GLU A 41 -19.19 17.51 -3.92
N ARG A 42 -19.18 17.69 -2.60
CA ARG A 42 -18.03 17.37 -1.76
C ARG A 42 -17.76 15.87 -1.67
N ILE A 43 -18.80 15.04 -1.69
CA ILE A 43 -18.63 13.58 -1.69
C ILE A 43 -18.04 13.13 -3.04
N TYR A 44 -18.59 13.62 -4.15
CA TYR A 44 -18.09 13.28 -5.48
C TYR A 44 -16.66 13.78 -5.72
N SER A 45 -16.31 14.96 -5.22
CA SER A 45 -14.94 15.48 -5.27
C SER A 45 -14.00 14.60 -4.45
N THR A 46 -14.38 14.27 -3.21
CA THR A 46 -13.57 13.44 -2.31
C THR A 46 -13.31 12.05 -2.90
N VAL A 47 -14.33 11.38 -3.46
CA VAL A 47 -14.13 10.08 -4.11
C VAL A 47 -13.17 10.20 -5.29
N SER A 48 -13.27 11.27 -6.07
CA SER A 48 -12.35 11.55 -7.19
C SER A 48 -10.92 11.74 -6.70
N ASP A 49 -10.73 12.51 -5.64
CA ASP A 49 -9.42 12.82 -5.07
C ASP A 49 -8.77 11.55 -4.50
N LEU A 50 -9.55 10.69 -3.85
CA LEU A 50 -9.09 9.39 -3.35
C LEU A 50 -8.75 8.43 -4.49
N ALA A 51 -9.57 8.36 -5.53
CA ALA A 51 -9.29 7.52 -6.70
C ALA A 51 -8.02 7.97 -7.43
N ASN A 52 -7.85 9.28 -7.63
CA ASN A 52 -6.64 9.88 -8.19
C ASN A 52 -5.41 9.59 -7.32
N THR A 53 -5.48 9.89 -6.03
CA THR A 53 -4.37 9.66 -5.09
C THR A 53 -3.97 8.19 -5.08
N SER A 54 -4.94 7.28 -5.05
CA SER A 54 -4.69 5.84 -5.08
C SER A 54 -3.98 5.41 -6.38
N LEU A 55 -4.42 5.93 -7.53
CA LEU A 55 -3.79 5.61 -8.83
C LEU A 55 -2.35 6.13 -8.89
N THR A 56 -2.14 7.37 -8.47
CA THR A 56 -0.83 8.01 -8.43
C THR A 56 0.13 7.23 -7.52
N LEU A 57 -0.32 6.85 -6.31
CA LEU A 57 0.47 6.00 -5.41
C LEU A 57 0.78 4.63 -6.02
N ALA A 58 -0.18 4.00 -6.71
CA ALA A 58 0.08 2.74 -7.41
C ALA A 58 1.18 2.89 -8.47
N GLY A 59 1.16 4.00 -9.23
CA GLY A 59 2.19 4.35 -10.20
C GLY A 59 3.57 4.53 -9.55
N PHE A 60 3.64 5.28 -8.44
CA PHE A 60 4.90 5.45 -7.70
C PHE A 60 5.47 4.12 -7.20
N VAL A 61 4.63 3.26 -6.60
CA VAL A 61 5.05 1.95 -6.10
C VAL A 61 5.48 1.03 -7.24
N LEU A 62 4.81 1.09 -8.39
CA LEU A 62 5.19 0.33 -9.59
C LEU A 62 6.57 0.77 -10.11
N THR A 63 6.83 2.08 -10.20
CA THR A 63 8.14 2.59 -10.61
C THR A 63 9.25 2.13 -9.66
N LEU A 64 9.01 2.20 -8.34
CA LEU A 64 9.96 1.69 -7.34
C LEU A 64 10.23 0.19 -7.51
N LEU A 65 9.18 -0.61 -7.74
CA LEU A 65 9.32 -2.04 -7.97
C LEU A 65 10.13 -2.32 -9.24
N THR A 66 9.89 -1.59 -10.33
CA THR A 66 10.65 -1.72 -11.57
C THR A 66 12.12 -1.41 -11.35
N VAL A 67 12.45 -0.31 -10.67
CA VAL A 67 13.84 0.06 -10.33
C VAL A 67 14.52 -1.04 -9.52
N LEU A 68 13.84 -1.59 -8.50
CA LEU A 68 14.37 -2.69 -7.69
C LEU A 68 14.66 -3.95 -8.51
N ILE A 69 13.76 -4.32 -9.43
CA ILE A 69 13.95 -5.48 -10.31
C ILE A 69 15.11 -5.24 -11.28
N SER A 70 15.20 -4.06 -11.88
CA SER A 70 16.28 -3.69 -12.80
C SER A 70 17.65 -3.76 -12.12
N PHE A 71 17.77 -3.25 -10.89
CA PHE A 71 19.02 -3.37 -10.13
C PHE A 71 19.39 -4.82 -9.82
N LYS A 72 18.42 -5.68 -9.46
CA LYS A 72 18.68 -7.11 -9.26
C LYS A 72 19.15 -7.81 -10.54
N SER A 73 18.56 -7.45 -11.69
CA SER A 73 18.97 -8.01 -12.97
C SER A 73 20.39 -7.60 -13.34
N SER A 74 20.75 -6.33 -13.07
CA SER A 74 22.09 -5.80 -13.33
C SER A 74 23.14 -6.44 -12.41
N SER A 75 22.82 -6.70 -11.14
CA SER A 75 23.79 -7.25 -10.18
C SER A 75 24.11 -8.72 -10.45
N LYS A 76 23.17 -9.50 -11.02
CA LYS A 76 23.45 -10.86 -11.50
C LYS A 76 24.45 -10.92 -12.65
N MET A 77 24.54 -9.89 -13.49
CA MET A 77 25.49 -9.86 -14.61
C MET A 77 26.92 -9.48 -14.19
N ILE A 78 27.10 -8.86 -13.02
CA ILE A 78 28.42 -8.43 -12.51
C ILE A 78 29.13 -9.55 -11.72
N ASN A 79 28.37 -10.50 -11.17
CA ASN A 79 28.88 -11.55 -10.30
C ASN A 79 29.67 -12.68 -11.00
N GLU A 80 29.77 -12.69 -12.33
CA GLU A 80 30.62 -13.67 -13.03
C GLU A 80 32.11 -13.28 -13.05
N ASP A 81 32.48 -12.01 -12.82
CA ASP A 81 33.86 -11.54 -13.01
C ASP A 81 34.55 -10.89 -11.80
N ILE A 82 33.88 -10.58 -10.67
CA ILE A 82 34.53 -9.85 -9.57
C ILE A 82 34.19 -10.46 -8.19
N LYS A 83 35.02 -11.42 -7.75
CA LYS A 83 35.18 -11.77 -6.33
C LYS A 83 35.98 -10.67 -5.63
N SER A 84 35.37 -9.82 -4.80
CA SER A 84 36.01 -9.30 -3.57
C SER A 84 35.25 -8.27 -2.74
N THR A 85 34.07 -7.77 -3.13
CA THR A 85 33.24 -6.96 -2.21
C THR A 85 31.76 -7.15 -2.56
N ASP A 86 31.06 -8.02 -1.81
CA ASP A 86 29.61 -8.12 -1.92
C ASP A 86 29.01 -6.74 -1.61
N THR A 87 28.42 -6.09 -2.60
CA THR A 87 27.79 -4.79 -2.34
C THR A 87 26.58 -5.01 -1.42
N LEU A 88 26.25 -4.04 -0.56
CA LEU A 88 25.06 -4.11 0.31
C LEU A 88 23.77 -4.44 -0.47
N PHE A 89 23.73 -4.09 -1.76
CA PHE A 89 22.64 -4.43 -2.67
C PHE A 89 22.64 -5.91 -3.07
N ASP A 90 23.79 -6.53 -3.30
CA ASP A 90 23.89 -7.97 -3.58
C ASP A 90 23.44 -8.81 -2.38
N VAL A 91 23.80 -8.39 -1.16
CA VAL A 91 23.30 -9.02 0.09
C VAL A 91 21.78 -8.86 0.21
N PHE A 92 21.25 -7.68 -0.11
CA PHE A 92 19.80 -7.46 -0.12
C PHE A 92 19.10 -8.33 -1.18
N PHE A 93 19.59 -8.37 -2.41
CA PHE A 93 18.97 -9.08 -3.54
C PHE A 93 19.04 -10.60 -3.43
N SER A 94 20.05 -11.12 -2.74
CA SER A 94 20.20 -12.54 -2.42
C SER A 94 19.39 -12.97 -1.19
N SER A 95 19.03 -12.03 -0.30
CA SER A 95 18.25 -12.33 0.89
C SER A 95 16.76 -12.65 0.60
N ALA A 96 16.12 -13.37 1.52
CA ALA A 96 14.67 -13.59 1.52
C ALA A 96 13.84 -12.28 1.65
N LEU A 97 14.46 -11.20 2.13
CA LEU A 97 13.81 -9.90 2.30
C LEU A 97 13.49 -9.22 0.97
N TYR A 98 14.29 -9.46 -0.08
CA TYR A 98 13.97 -8.97 -1.42
C TYR A 98 12.64 -9.54 -1.91
N PHE A 99 12.48 -10.86 -1.85
CA PHE A 99 11.26 -11.53 -2.32
C PHE A 99 10.03 -11.09 -1.53
N ARG A 100 10.19 -10.91 -0.21
CA ARG A 100 9.14 -10.38 0.67
C ARG A 100 8.77 -8.94 0.31
N THR A 101 9.77 -8.09 0.05
CA THR A 101 9.59 -6.70 -0.38
C THR A 101 8.82 -6.62 -1.70
N VAL A 102 9.27 -7.36 -2.73
CA VAL A 102 8.61 -7.43 -4.04
C VAL A 102 7.18 -7.92 -3.92
N PHE A 103 6.94 -8.96 -3.10
CA PHE A 103 5.59 -9.48 -2.86
C PHE A 103 4.66 -8.42 -2.25
N HIS A 104 5.13 -7.69 -1.22
CA HIS A 104 4.33 -6.65 -0.59
C HIS A 104 4.09 -5.44 -1.51
N LEU A 105 5.09 -4.99 -2.27
CA LEU A 105 4.94 -3.89 -3.24
C LEU A 105 3.96 -4.27 -4.35
N LYS A 106 4.05 -5.50 -4.90
CA LYS A 106 3.09 -6.00 -5.89
C LYS A 106 1.67 -6.01 -5.36
N ASN A 107 1.48 -6.40 -4.10
CA ASN A 107 0.17 -6.40 -3.45
C ASN A 107 -0.35 -4.98 -3.18
N ALA A 108 0.54 -4.05 -2.81
CA ALA A 108 0.19 -2.63 -2.66
C ALA A 108 -0.32 -2.04 -3.98
N ILE A 109 0.39 -2.29 -5.09
CA ILE A 109 -0.04 -1.84 -6.44
C ILE A 109 -1.43 -2.40 -6.77
N LYS A 110 -1.62 -3.71 -6.63
CA LYS A 110 -2.93 -4.36 -6.90
C LYS A 110 -4.06 -3.73 -6.07
N SER A 111 -3.83 -3.52 -4.77
CA SER A 111 -4.84 -2.96 -3.87
C SER A 111 -5.18 -1.51 -4.23
N LEU A 112 -4.17 -0.67 -4.46
CA LEU A 112 -4.36 0.74 -4.82
C LEU A 112 -5.01 0.91 -6.19
N THR A 113 -4.61 0.12 -7.19
CA THR A 113 -5.26 0.13 -8.51
C THR A 113 -6.71 -0.32 -8.41
N LEU A 114 -7.01 -1.37 -7.63
CA LEU A 114 -8.37 -1.86 -7.46
C LEU A 114 -9.28 -0.79 -6.84
N ILE A 115 -8.83 -0.11 -5.78
CA ILE A 115 -9.62 0.93 -5.11
C ILE A 115 -9.83 2.14 -6.01
N SER A 116 -8.81 2.54 -6.77
CA SER A 116 -8.95 3.61 -7.76
C SER A 116 -10.01 3.26 -8.79
N LEU A 117 -9.94 2.07 -9.37
CA LEU A 117 -10.88 1.58 -10.37
C LEU A 117 -12.31 1.51 -9.82
N VAL A 118 -12.49 0.91 -8.64
CA VAL A 118 -13.80 0.82 -7.97
C VAL A 118 -14.33 2.22 -7.64
N GLY A 119 -13.49 3.14 -7.19
CA GLY A 119 -13.88 4.52 -6.91
C GLY A 119 -14.40 5.25 -8.14
N TYR A 120 -13.75 5.07 -9.29
CA TYR A 120 -14.23 5.62 -10.56
C TYR A 120 -15.52 4.99 -11.04
N ILE A 121 -15.62 3.65 -10.98
CA ILE A 121 -16.84 2.93 -11.36
C ILE A 121 -18.02 3.37 -10.49
N LEU A 122 -17.83 3.44 -9.17
CA LEU A 122 -18.85 3.91 -8.25
C LEU A 122 -19.26 5.35 -8.56
N LYS A 123 -18.29 6.24 -8.80
CA LYS A 123 -18.59 7.63 -9.18
C LYS A 123 -19.41 7.73 -10.47
N LEU A 124 -19.15 6.88 -11.46
CA LEU A 124 -19.86 6.86 -12.75
C LEU A 124 -21.27 6.26 -12.66
N LEU A 125 -21.46 5.21 -11.86
CA LEU A 125 -22.72 4.48 -11.78
C LEU A 125 -23.70 5.04 -10.75
N MET A 126 -23.22 5.80 -9.75
CA MET A 126 -24.05 6.26 -8.62
C MET A 126 -24.73 7.60 -8.91
N THR A 127 -26.05 7.56 -9.00
CA THR A 127 -26.96 8.72 -8.99
C THR A 127 -27.10 9.33 -7.60
N ASP A 128 -27.62 10.56 -7.51
CA ASP A 128 -27.73 11.36 -6.27
C ASP A 128 -28.43 10.63 -5.10
N SER A 129 -29.33 9.69 -5.41
CA SER A 129 -30.04 8.88 -4.41
C SER A 129 -29.12 7.93 -3.62
N LEU A 130 -27.95 7.58 -4.16
CA LEU A 130 -27.01 6.64 -3.54
C LEU A 130 -25.78 7.34 -2.93
N ARG A 131 -25.83 8.66 -2.77
CA ARG A 131 -24.76 9.49 -2.18
C ARG A 131 -24.21 8.99 -0.85
N GLN A 132 -25.05 8.38 0.00
CA GLN A 132 -24.62 7.84 1.29
C GLN A 132 -23.58 6.73 1.15
N TYR A 133 -23.71 5.87 0.12
CA TYR A 133 -22.76 4.79 -0.12
C TYR A 133 -21.39 5.31 -0.56
N LEU A 134 -21.35 6.38 -1.36
CA LEU A 134 -20.09 7.04 -1.75
C LEU A 134 -19.36 7.66 -0.54
N PHE A 135 -20.10 8.15 0.45
CA PHE A 135 -19.52 8.65 1.69
C PHE A 135 -18.84 7.52 2.49
N PHE A 136 -19.52 6.38 2.69
CA PHE A 136 -18.92 5.23 3.38
C PHE A 136 -17.75 4.61 2.60
N PHE A 137 -17.83 4.60 1.27
CA PHE A 137 -16.74 4.21 0.40
C PHE A 137 -15.52 5.13 0.56
N SER A 138 -15.72 6.44 0.75
CA SER A 138 -14.60 7.37 0.99
C SER A 138 -13.80 6.99 2.24
N PHE A 139 -14.48 6.66 3.35
CA PHE A 139 -13.81 6.16 4.56
C PHE A 139 -13.10 4.83 4.33
N PHE A 140 -13.74 3.93 3.59
CA PHE A 140 -13.14 2.64 3.20
C PHE A 140 -11.83 2.86 2.44
N ALA A 141 -11.87 3.67 1.38
CA ALA A 141 -10.75 3.96 0.50
C ALA A 141 -9.61 4.65 1.25
N VAL A 142 -9.90 5.67 2.07
CA VAL A 142 -8.91 6.34 2.92
C VAL A 142 -8.18 5.34 3.81
N THR A 143 -8.95 4.45 4.46
CA THR A 143 -8.38 3.46 5.39
C THR A 143 -7.40 2.53 4.68
N ILE A 144 -7.76 2.01 3.50
CA ILE A 144 -6.84 1.15 2.74
C ILE A 144 -5.61 1.91 2.26
N ILE A 145 -5.76 3.15 1.79
CA ILE A 145 -4.62 3.97 1.35
C ILE A 145 -3.65 4.16 2.52
N LEU A 146 -4.15 4.50 3.71
CA LEU A 146 -3.34 4.68 4.92
C LEU A 146 -2.60 3.39 5.31
N PHE A 147 -3.28 2.24 5.37
CA PHE A 147 -2.62 0.98 5.71
C PHE A 147 -1.60 0.54 4.65
N THR A 148 -1.88 0.82 3.38
CA THR A 148 -0.94 0.53 2.30
C THR A 148 0.32 1.37 2.42
N LEU A 149 0.18 2.67 2.68
CA LEU A 149 1.31 3.58 2.91
C LEU A 149 2.12 3.15 4.14
N TRP A 150 1.44 2.85 5.24
CA TRP A 150 2.08 2.34 6.45
C TRP A 150 2.92 1.08 6.17
N ARG A 151 2.37 0.12 5.41
CA ARG A 151 3.10 -1.09 5.02
C ARG A 151 4.35 -0.77 4.19
N CYS A 152 4.23 0.13 3.22
CA CYS A 152 5.37 0.56 2.41
C CYS A 152 6.48 1.20 3.28
N ILE A 153 6.11 2.02 4.26
CA ILE A 153 7.07 2.63 5.21
C ILE A 153 7.75 1.56 6.07
N VAL A 154 7.00 0.59 6.60
CA VAL A 154 7.56 -0.49 7.41
C VAL A 154 8.57 -1.32 6.61
N ILE A 155 8.30 -1.60 5.34
CA ILE A 155 9.22 -2.32 4.45
C ILE A 155 10.48 -1.49 4.20
N LEU A 156 10.33 -0.20 3.90
CA LEU A 156 11.46 0.70 3.72
C LEU A 156 12.36 0.74 4.96
N ASN A 157 11.78 0.82 6.15
CA ASN A 157 12.52 0.78 7.41
C ASN A 157 13.27 -0.54 7.62
N GLN A 158 12.72 -1.68 7.20
CA GLN A 158 13.42 -2.96 7.25
C GLN A 158 14.63 -2.99 6.32
N ILE A 159 14.50 -2.43 5.11
CA ILE A 159 15.60 -2.31 4.15
C ILE A 159 16.73 -1.44 4.72
N VAL A 160 16.39 -0.28 5.28
CA VAL A 160 17.37 0.63 5.89
C VAL A 160 18.10 0.00 7.08
N LYS A 161 17.37 -0.72 7.94
CA LYS A 161 17.99 -1.43 9.08
C LYS A 161 19.00 -2.49 8.65
N LEU A 162 18.72 -3.22 7.57
CA LEU A 162 19.67 -4.20 7.02
C LEU A 162 20.92 -3.51 6.47
N GLN A 163 20.75 -2.37 5.81
CA GLN A 163 21.88 -1.57 5.31
C GLN A 163 22.76 -1.05 6.46
N GLN A 164 22.16 -0.67 7.59
CA GLN A 164 22.90 -0.21 8.78
C GLN A 164 23.60 -1.35 9.51
N ASN A 165 22.94 -2.51 9.68
CA ASN A 165 23.50 -3.62 10.45
C ASN A 165 24.73 -4.23 9.78
N ASN A 166 24.74 -4.32 8.44
CA ASN A 166 25.90 -4.80 7.70
C ASN A 166 27.09 -3.81 7.71
N ARG A 167 26.86 -2.50 7.91
CA ARG A 167 27.94 -1.51 8.04
C ARG A 167 28.72 -1.62 9.36
N HIS A 168 28.17 -2.25 10.39
CA HIS A 168 28.83 -2.41 11.70
C HIS A 168 29.64 -3.69 11.84
N THR A 169 29.47 -4.67 10.95
CA THR A 169 30.26 -5.92 10.94
C THR A 169 31.58 -5.79 10.19
N ASP A 170 31.79 -4.70 9.45
CA ASP A 170 33.02 -4.42 8.69
C ASP A 170 33.95 -3.40 9.39
N SER A 171 33.70 -3.09 10.68
CA SER A 171 34.50 -2.20 11.53
C SER A 171 34.97 -2.90 12.80
#